data_AF-A0A852LAN2-F1
#
_entry.id   AF-A0A852LAN2-F1
#
_cell.length_a   1.000
_cell.length_b   1.000
_cell.length_c   1.000
_cell.angle_alpha   90.00
_cell.angle_beta   90.00
_cell.angle_gamma   90.00
#
_symmetry.space_group_name_H-M   'P 1'
#
loop_
_entity.id
_entity.type
_entity.pdbx_description
1 polymer ?
#
loop_
_entity_poly.entity_id
_entity_poly.type
_entity_poly.pdbx_seq_one_letter_code
_entity_poly.pdbx_strand_id
1 'polypeptide(L)'
;TNDNEAGNEWILPNRSLTDDVQEFTRSWQVNKCNPIQKKVKPCPITAKQKVCKVFFEESHSLLRHCFKVVDPEPFYSMCVYETCETRELKAACSLAAAFVHLCNRNFVPVEIPPQ
;
A
#
# COMPACT_ATOMS: atom_id res chain seq x y z
N THR A 1 6.82 17.99 1.96
CA THR A 1 7.48 19.15 1.29
C THR A 1 8.52 18.73 0.26
N ASN A 2 8.95 17.45 0.22
CA ASN A 2 9.95 16.94 -0.72
C ASN A 2 11.31 17.67 -0.62
N ASP A 3 11.63 18.10 0.59
CA ASP A 3 12.89 18.69 1.05
C ASP A 3 13.84 17.64 1.65
N ASN A 4 13.46 16.35 1.60
CA ASN A 4 14.14 15.23 2.24
C ASN A 4 14.14 15.28 3.79
N GLU A 5 13.20 15.96 4.43
CA GLU A 5 13.07 16.04 5.88
C GLU A 5 11.84 15.27 6.41
N ALA A 6 12.02 13.97 6.67
CA ALA A 6 10.96 13.04 7.12
C ALA A 6 10.16 13.48 8.37
N GLY A 7 10.67 14.45 9.14
CA GLY A 7 10.02 14.94 10.36
C GLY A 7 8.99 16.04 10.12
N ASN A 8 8.91 16.59 8.91
CA ASN A 8 8.05 17.74 8.61
C ASN A 8 6.96 17.43 7.57
N GLU A 9 6.79 16.16 7.15
CA GLU A 9 5.81 15.74 6.15
C GLU A 9 4.38 16.14 6.51
N TRP A 10 4.06 16.17 7.80
CA TRP A 10 2.72 16.47 8.30
C TRP A 10 2.54 17.96 8.61
N ILE A 11 2.99 18.80 7.68
CA ILE A 11 2.79 20.24 7.74
C ILE A 11 1.37 20.62 7.27
N LEU A 12 0.68 21.44 8.06
CA LEU A 12 -0.63 21.97 7.76
C LEU A 12 -0.53 23.19 6.81
N PRO A 13 -1.63 23.63 6.16
CA PRO A 13 -1.62 24.81 5.29
C PRO A 13 -1.18 26.12 5.98
N ASN A 14 -1.39 26.22 7.30
CA ASN A 14 -0.94 27.34 8.13
C ASN A 14 0.55 27.23 8.55
N ARG A 15 1.27 26.20 8.06
CA ARG A 15 2.66 25.87 8.37
C ARG A 15 2.94 25.31 9.76
N SER A 16 1.91 25.03 10.58
CA SER A 16 2.12 24.28 11.81
C SER A 16 2.29 22.79 11.52
N LEU A 17 2.95 22.06 12.42
CA LEU A 17 3.07 20.61 12.35
C LEU A 17 1.94 19.96 13.16
N THR A 18 1.52 18.77 12.74
CA THR A 18 0.62 17.89 13.49
C THR A 18 1.22 16.49 13.58
N ASP A 19 0.83 15.73 14.60
CA ASP A 19 1.07 14.30 14.75
C ASP A 19 -0.20 13.45 14.50
N ASP A 20 -1.31 14.08 14.07
CA ASP A 20 -2.55 13.40 13.68
C ASP A 20 -2.70 13.37 12.14
N VAL A 21 -2.55 12.18 11.55
CA VAL A 21 -2.79 11.94 10.12
C VAL A 21 -4.18 12.38 9.66
N GLN A 22 -5.18 12.29 10.53
CA GLN A 22 -6.54 12.70 10.21
C GLN A 22 -6.68 14.22 10.20
N GLU A 23 -6.03 14.93 11.13
CA GLU A 23 -5.95 16.39 11.11
C GLU A 23 -5.24 16.87 9.85
N PHE A 24 -4.06 16.30 9.57
CA PHE A 24 -3.29 16.57 8.36
C PHE A 24 -4.17 16.41 7.11
N THR A 25 -4.78 15.25 6.92
CA THR A 25 -5.60 14.94 5.74
C THR A 25 -6.83 15.86 5.62
N ARG A 26 -7.47 16.22 6.74
CA ARG A 26 -8.62 17.14 6.74
C ARG A 26 -8.22 18.58 6.40
N SER A 27 -7.07 19.05 6.88
CA SER A 27 -6.62 20.43 6.67
C SER A 27 -6.35 20.76 5.20
N TRP A 28 -5.97 19.74 4.41
CA TRP A 28 -5.67 19.87 2.98
C TRP A 28 -6.87 19.66 2.06
N GLN A 29 -8.09 19.56 2.60
CA GLN A 29 -9.30 19.44 1.80
C GLN A 29 -9.61 20.75 1.06
N VAL A 30 -9.73 20.69 -0.27
CA VAL A 30 -10.12 21.85 -1.10
C VAL A 30 -11.57 22.26 -0.88
N ASN A 31 -12.45 21.29 -0.64
CA ASN A 31 -13.87 21.48 -0.39
C ASN A 31 -14.29 20.76 0.90
N LYS A 32 -15.43 21.14 1.49
CA LYS A 32 -15.99 20.40 2.62
C LYS A 32 -16.41 19.00 2.18
N CYS A 33 -15.57 18.01 2.47
CA CYS A 33 -15.90 16.60 2.31
C CYS A 33 -16.48 16.09 3.63
N ASN A 34 -17.53 15.27 3.57
CA ASN A 34 -17.98 14.53 4.74
C ASN A 34 -17.04 13.34 4.95
N PRO A 35 -16.17 13.33 5.98
CA PRO A 35 -15.30 12.22 6.22
C PRO A 35 -16.15 11.00 6.60
N ILE A 36 -16.16 9.99 5.74
CA ILE A 36 -16.70 8.69 6.10
C ILE A 36 -15.68 8.07 7.04
N GLN A 37 -15.98 8.01 8.34
CA GLN A 37 -15.23 7.15 9.25
C GLN A 37 -15.48 5.70 8.81
N LYS A 38 -14.54 5.14 8.04
CA LYS A 38 -14.53 3.71 7.75
C LYS A 38 -14.30 2.99 9.07
N LYS A 39 -15.37 2.43 9.66
CA LYS A 39 -15.23 1.49 10.76
C LYS A 39 -14.40 0.32 10.25
N VAL A 40 -13.29 0.03 10.92
CA VAL A 40 -12.49 -1.17 10.64
C VAL A 40 -13.42 -2.37 10.82
N LYS A 41 -13.82 -3.00 9.71
CA LYS A 41 -14.63 -4.21 9.75
C LYS A 41 -13.71 -5.38 10.09
N PRO A 42 -14.12 -6.30 10.97
CA PRO A 42 -13.39 -7.54 11.19
C PRO A 42 -13.18 -8.23 9.83
N CYS A 43 -11.92 -8.53 9.52
CA CYS A 43 -11.55 -9.20 8.29
C CYS A 43 -11.31 -10.69 8.55
N PRO A 44 -12.31 -11.57 8.37
CA PRO A 44 -12.07 -13.00 8.50
C PRO A 44 -11.10 -13.45 7.41
N ILE A 45 -10.13 -14.29 7.79
CA ILE A 45 -9.17 -14.86 6.84
C ILE A 45 -9.93 -15.68 5.81
N THR A 46 -9.99 -15.17 4.59
CA THR A 46 -10.69 -15.80 3.47
C THR A 46 -9.68 -16.37 2.48
N ALA A 47 -10.12 -17.31 1.63
CA ALA A 47 -9.31 -17.87 0.56
C ALA A 47 -8.64 -16.81 -0.33
N LYS A 48 -9.22 -15.61 -0.42
CA LYS A 48 -8.70 -14.48 -1.20
C LYS A 48 -7.43 -13.87 -0.61
N GLN A 49 -7.22 -13.93 0.70
CA GLN A 49 -5.96 -13.46 1.32
C GLN A 49 -4.78 -14.39 1.04
N LYS A 50 -5.02 -15.63 0.60
CA LYS A 50 -3.94 -16.53 0.18
C LYS A 50 -3.15 -15.94 -0.99
N VAL A 51 -3.80 -15.19 -1.88
CA VAL A 51 -3.08 -14.54 -3.01
C VAL A 51 -2.05 -13.52 -2.53
N CYS A 52 -2.35 -12.81 -1.42
CA CYS A 52 -1.42 -11.86 -0.82
C CYS A 52 -0.17 -12.57 -0.28
N LYS A 53 -0.35 -13.75 0.34
CA LYS A 53 0.76 -14.60 0.79
C LYS A 53 1.60 -15.09 -0.39
N VAL A 54 0.94 -15.59 -1.44
CA VAL A 54 1.60 -16.06 -2.68
C VAL A 54 2.47 -14.96 -3.30
N PHE A 55 2.01 -13.71 -3.33
CA PHE A 55 2.78 -12.61 -3.88
C PHE A 55 3.88 -12.11 -2.95
N PHE A 56 3.60 -11.92 -1.66
CA PHE A 56 4.45 -11.08 -0.79
C PHE A 56 5.12 -11.82 0.37
N GLU A 57 4.75 -13.07 0.67
CA GLU A 57 5.27 -13.80 1.85
C GLU A 57 5.99 -15.10 1.44
N GLU A 58 5.41 -15.86 0.52
CA GLU A 58 5.84 -17.22 0.21
C GLU A 58 7.22 -17.26 -0.46
N SER A 59 8.00 -18.29 -0.12
CA SER A 59 9.36 -18.49 -0.62
C SER A 59 9.41 -18.77 -2.13
N HIS A 60 8.32 -19.30 -2.70
CA HIS A 60 8.19 -19.62 -4.11
C HIS A 60 7.48 -18.51 -4.91
N SER A 61 7.27 -17.33 -4.31
CA SER A 61 6.76 -16.16 -5.02
C SER A 61 7.64 -15.80 -6.22
N LEU A 62 7.02 -15.47 -7.35
CA LEU A 62 7.73 -14.90 -8.50
C LEU A 62 8.37 -13.54 -8.18
N LEU A 63 7.86 -12.84 -7.15
CA LEU A 63 8.37 -11.56 -6.69
C LEU A 63 9.56 -11.71 -5.72
N ARG A 64 9.92 -12.94 -5.32
CA ARG A 64 10.88 -13.22 -4.23
C ARG A 64 12.25 -12.57 -4.46
N HIS A 65 12.73 -12.53 -5.69
CA HIS A 65 14.03 -11.90 -6.02
C HIS A 65 14.07 -10.42 -5.65
N CYS A 66 12.92 -9.75 -5.71
CA CYS A 66 12.79 -8.32 -5.42
C CYS A 66 12.67 -8.00 -3.93
N PHE A 67 12.38 -8.99 -3.06
CA PHE A 67 12.25 -8.75 -1.62
C PHE A 67 13.55 -8.24 -0.97
N LYS A 68 14.69 -8.42 -1.65
CA LYS A 68 15.99 -7.90 -1.21
C LYS A 68 16.15 -6.40 -1.41
N VAL A 69 15.36 -5.79 -2.30
CA VAL A 69 15.47 -4.39 -2.71
C VAL A 69 14.20 -3.58 -2.46
N VAL A 70 13.06 -4.26 -2.26
CA VAL A 70 11.79 -3.66 -1.89
C VAL A 70 11.23 -4.45 -0.71
N ASP A 71 10.85 -3.76 0.37
CA ASP A 71 10.20 -4.37 1.52
C ASP A 71 8.78 -4.87 1.13
N PRO A 72 8.50 -6.18 1.23
CA PRO A 72 7.18 -6.72 0.90
C PRO A 72 6.12 -6.46 1.97
N GLU A 73 6.50 -6.14 3.20
CA GLU A 73 5.55 -6.09 4.34
C GLU A 73 4.44 -5.02 4.17
N PRO A 74 4.75 -3.78 3.72
CA PRO A 74 3.70 -2.79 3.45
C PRO A 74 2.72 -3.24 2.35
N PHE A 75 3.21 -3.97 1.35
CA PHE A 75 2.39 -4.49 0.25
C PHE A 75 1.51 -5.65 0.69
N TYR A 76 2.04 -6.55 1.52
CA TYR A 76 1.29 -7.64 2.12
C TYR A 76 0.15 -7.12 2.98
N SER A 77 0.46 -6.22 3.92
CA SER A 77 -0.51 -5.60 4.83
C SER A 77 -1.61 -4.86 4.05
N MET A 78 -1.24 -4.08 3.02
CA MET A 78 -2.21 -3.39 2.16
C MET A 78 -3.05 -4.37 1.33
N CYS A 79 -2.47 -5.45 0.83
CA CYS A 79 -3.19 -6.46 0.05
C CYS A 79 -4.26 -7.16 0.90
N VAL A 80 -3.92 -7.54 2.13
CA VAL A 80 -4.85 -8.16 3.07
C VAL A 80 -6.00 -7.20 3.42
N TYR A 81 -5.70 -5.92 3.60
CA TYR A 81 -6.70 -4.88 3.87
C TYR A 81 -7.66 -4.67 2.68
N GLU A 82 -7.12 -4.44 1.48
CA GLU A 82 -7.91 -4.11 0.27
C GLU A 82 -8.75 -5.29 -0.25
N THR A 83 -8.18 -6.50 -0.20
CA THR A 83 -8.93 -7.72 -0.56
C THR A 83 -10.05 -8.01 0.43
N CYS A 84 -9.99 -7.45 1.64
CA CYS A 84 -11.07 -7.50 2.61
C CYS A 84 -12.28 -6.63 2.23
N GLU A 85 -12.00 -5.40 1.81
CA GLU A 85 -13.05 -4.41 1.52
C GLU A 85 -13.79 -4.74 0.22
N THR A 86 -13.04 -5.06 -0.84
CA THR A 86 -13.59 -5.24 -2.19
C THR A 86 -13.96 -6.70 -2.48
N ARG A 87 -13.36 -7.65 -1.76
CA ARG A 87 -13.35 -9.09 -2.12
C ARG A 87 -12.86 -9.34 -3.54
N GLU A 88 -12.17 -8.42 -4.21
CA GLU A 88 -11.70 -8.60 -5.59
C GLU A 88 -10.21 -8.93 -5.65
N LEU A 89 -9.83 -9.80 -6.59
CA LEU A 89 -8.41 -10.07 -6.89
C LEU A 89 -7.73 -8.87 -7.55
N LYS A 90 -8.50 -7.93 -8.12
CA LYS A 90 -7.99 -6.75 -8.80
C LYS A 90 -7.06 -5.92 -7.91
N ALA A 91 -7.40 -5.74 -6.63
CA ALA A 91 -6.56 -4.99 -5.69
C ALA A 91 -5.19 -5.67 -5.47
N ALA A 92 -5.18 -7.00 -5.30
CA ALA A 92 -3.95 -7.75 -5.17
C ALA A 92 -3.07 -7.67 -6.43
N CYS A 93 -3.69 -7.76 -7.63
CA CYS A 93 -2.96 -7.60 -8.89
C CYS A 93 -2.39 -6.19 -9.06
N SER A 94 -3.14 -5.14 -8.68
CA SER A 94 -2.65 -3.76 -8.72
C SER A 94 -1.44 -3.56 -7.79
N LEU A 95 -1.49 -4.15 -6.58
CA LEU A 95 -0.36 -4.09 -5.64
C LEU A 95 0.85 -4.89 -6.15
N ALA A 96 0.62 -6.06 -6.75
CA ALA A 96 1.70 -6.83 -7.37
C ALA A 96 2.35 -6.06 -8.53
N ALA A 97 1.56 -5.38 -9.38
CA ALA A 97 2.07 -4.54 -10.46
C ALA A 97 2.89 -3.35 -9.92
N ALA A 98 2.43 -2.70 -8.85
CA ALA A 98 3.18 -1.64 -8.18
C ALA A 98 4.50 -2.15 -7.59
N PHE A 99 4.49 -3.35 -7.00
CA PHE A 99 5.69 -4.01 -6.48
C PHE A 99 6.69 -4.27 -7.62
N VAL A 100 6.25 -4.89 -8.72
CA VAL A 100 7.10 -5.14 -9.90
C VAL A 100 7.68 -3.84 -10.47
N HIS A 101 6.90 -2.76 -10.50
CA HIS A 101 7.41 -1.45 -10.91
C HIS A 101 8.56 -0.96 -10.01
N LEU A 102 8.47 -1.12 -8.69
CA LEU A 102 9.58 -0.80 -7.78
C LEU A 102 10.78 -1.75 -7.96
N CYS A 103 10.55 -3.02 -8.24
CA CYS A 103 11.62 -3.98 -8.56
C CYS A 103 12.43 -3.52 -9.77
N ASN A 104 11.73 -3.13 -10.84
CA ASN A 104 12.35 -2.63 -12.06
C ASN A 104 13.14 -1.33 -11.81
N ARG A 105 12.62 -0.43 -10.97
CA ARG A 105 13.37 0.79 -10.56
C ARG A 105 14.63 0.50 -9.76
N ASN A 106 14.71 -0.66 -9.11
CA ASN A 106 15.89 -1.17 -8.42
C ASN A 106 16.70 -2.16 -9.30
N PHE A 107 16.46 -2.19 -10.61
CA PHE A 107 17.17 -3.04 -11.57
C PHE A 107 17.06 -4.54 -11.31
N VAL A 108 15.98 -4.99 -10.67
CA VAL A 108 15.63 -6.40 -10.49
C VAL A 108 14.43 -6.72 -11.39
N PRO A 109 14.64 -7.15 -12.64
CA PRO A 109 13.54 -7.48 -13.54
C PRO A 109 12.79 -8.70 -13.03
N VAL A 110 11.46 -8.62 -13.04
CA VAL A 110 10.57 -9.73 -12.71
C VAL A 110 9.85 -10.15 -13.97
N GLU A 111 9.92 -11.43 -14.30
CA GLU A 111 9.17 -11.99 -15.43
C GLU A 111 7.68 -12.02 -15.09
N ILE A 112 6.87 -11.36 -15.93
CA ILE A 112 5.40 -11.41 -15.86
C ILE A 112 4.94 -12.38 -16.95
N PRO A 113 4.13 -13.41 -16.63
CA PRO A 113 3.57 -14.28 -17.65
C PRO A 113 2.76 -13.48 -18.68
N PRO A 114 2.81 -13.85 -19.97
CA PRO A 114 1.96 -13.22 -20.98
C PRO A 114 0.47 -13.39 -20.62
N GLN A 115 -0.31 -12.33 -20.85
CA GLN A 115 -1.75 -12.25 -20.56
C GLN A 115 -2.58 -12.99 -21.61
#